data_AF-B0PF38-F1
#
_entry.id   AF-B0PF38-F1
#
_cell.length_a   1.000
_cell.length_b   1.000
_cell.length_c   1.000
_cell.angle_alpha   90.00
_cell.angle_beta   90.00
_cell.angle_gamma   90.00
#
_symmetry.space_group_name_H-M   'P 1'
#
loop_
_entity.id
_entity.type
_entity.pdbx_description
1 polymer ?
#
loop_
_entity_poly.entity_id
_entity_poly.type
_entity_poly.pdbx_seq_one_letter_code
_entity_poly.pdbx_strand_id
1 'polypeptide(L)' 'MADCGGVMEPIAVWVRKHGEWAVIHRCRICGKLSSNRIAADDNPMKLMSLAMKPVVLPPFPLEKVEEMTRLMGGEGALK' A
#
# COMPACT_ATOMS: atom_id res chain seq x y z
N MET A 1 -9.05 0.95 -16.04
CA MET A 1 -8.81 2.01 -17.04
C MET A 1 -9.62 3.26 -16.68
N ALA A 2 -9.15 4.43 -17.12
CA ALA A 2 -9.84 5.70 -16.94
C ALA A 2 -10.23 6.29 -18.30
N ASP A 3 -11.38 6.96 -18.35
CA ASP A 3 -11.99 7.44 -19.60
C ASP A 3 -11.27 8.67 -20.19
N CYS A 4 -10.31 9.23 -19.45
CA CYS A 4 -9.49 10.37 -19.86
C CYS A 4 -8.23 9.98 -20.67
N GLY A 5 -8.01 8.68 -20.93
CA GLY A 5 -6.82 8.19 -21.66
C GLY A 5 -5.50 8.24 -20.88
N GLY A 6 -5.52 8.67 -19.61
CA GLY A 6 -4.30 8.76 -18.80
C GLY A 6 -3.74 7.40 -18.36
N VAL A 7 -2.42 7.34 -18.22
CA VAL A 7 -1.71 6.14 -17.73
C VAL A 7 -2.13 5.81 -16.30
N MET A 8 -2.41 4.54 -16.05
CA MET A 8 -2.79 4.00 -14.76
C MET A 8 -1.54 3.53 -14.01
N GLU A 9 -1.09 4.30 -13.03
CA GLU A 9 0.10 3.99 -12.23
C GLU A 9 -0.28 3.09 -11.05
N PRO A 10 0.43 1.97 -10.81
CA PRO A 10 0.22 1.17 -9.61
C PRO A 10 0.75 1.92 -8.39
N ILE A 11 -0.10 2.14 -7.40
CA ILE A 11 0.24 2.96 -6.23
C ILE A 11 0.18 2.20 -4.90
N ALA A 12 -0.54 1.07 -4.85
CA ALA A 12 -0.69 0.27 -3.64
C ALA A 12 -1.13 -1.16 -3.98
N VAL A 13 -1.04 -2.04 -2.99
CA VAL A 13 -1.64 -3.37 -3.00
C VAL A 13 -2.72 -3.47 -1.92
N TRP A 14 -3.69 -4.35 -2.12
CA TRP A 14 -4.77 -4.63 -1.18
C TRP A 14 -4.99 -6.13 -1.08
N VAL A 15 -5.02 -6.65 0.15
CA VAL A 15 -5.48 -8.02 0.44
C VAL A 15 -6.99 -8.01 0.63
N ARG A 16 -7.72 -8.60 -0.33
CA ARG A 16 -9.18 -8.75 -0.32
C ARG A 16 -9.61 -9.90 0.60
N LYS A 17 -10.92 -10.10 0.72
CA LYS A 17 -11.50 -11.24 1.43
C LYS A 17 -10.92 -12.55 0.87
N HIS A 18 -10.66 -13.52 1.75
CA HIS A 18 -10.05 -14.82 1.43
C HIS A 18 -8.57 -14.77 1.00
N GLY A 19 -7.88 -13.64 1.21
CA GLY A 19 -6.44 -13.55 0.98
C GLY A 19 -6.05 -13.30 -0.47
N GLU A 20 -7.00 -13.00 -1.36
CA GLU A 20 -6.70 -12.60 -2.74
C GLU A 20 -6.06 -11.21 -2.78
N TRP A 21 -4.98 -11.06 -3.53
CA TRP A 21 -4.32 -9.75 -3.69
C TRP A 21 -4.86 -9.01 -4.91
N ALA A 22 -4.88 -7.68 -4.79
CA ALA A 22 -5.19 -6.77 -5.87
C ALA A 22 -4.24 -5.58 -5.89
N VAL A 23 -3.95 -5.06 -7.08
CA VAL A 23 -3.16 -3.84 -7.27
C VAL A 23 -4.11 -2.66 -7.48
N ILE A 24 -3.92 -1.61 -6.69
CA ILE A 24 -4.61 -0.34 -6.84
C ILE A 24 -3.81 0.55 -7.79
N HIS A 25 -4.49 1.01 -8.82
CA HIS A 25 -3.96 1.93 -9.81
C HIS A 25 -4.62 3.29 -9.68
N ARG A 26 -3.84 4.36 -9.88
CA ARG A 26 -4.31 5.74 -9.97
C ARG A 26 -4.01 6.28 -11.36
N CYS A 27 -5.01 6.87 -12.00
CA CYS A 27 -4.78 7.62 -13.22
C CYS A 27 -3.93 8.86 -12.93
N ARG A 28 -2.84 9.05 -13.67
CA ARG A 28 -1.95 10.22 -13.50
C ARG A 28 -2.58 11.55 -13.95
N ILE A 29 -3.66 11.51 -14.73
CA ILE A 29 -4.34 12.72 -15.24
C ILE A 29 -5.53 13.10 -14.36
N CYS A 30 -6.52 12.21 -14.24
CA CYS A 30 -7.78 12.53 -13.55
C CYS A 30 -7.86 12.00 -12.11
N GLY A 31 -6.85 11.26 -11.64
CA GLY A 31 -6.83 10.70 -10.29
C GLY A 31 -7.76 9.49 -10.06
N LYS A 32 -8.55 9.05 -11.04
CA LYS A 32 -9.44 7.88 -10.92
C LYS A 32 -8.68 6.67 -10.38
N LEU A 33 -9.26 6.04 -9.36
CA LEU A 33 -8.75 4.80 -8.77
C LEU A 33 -9.43 3.59 -9.41
N SER A 34 -8.66 2.52 -9.60
CA SER A 34 -9.14 1.24 -10.12
C SER A 34 -8.32 0.12 -9.50
N SER A 35 -8.90 -1.05 -9.26
CA SER A 35 -8.16 -2.19 -8.72
C SER A 35 -8.38 -3.44 -9.57
N ASN A 36 -7.28 -4.15 -9.83
CA ASN A 36 -7.29 -5.43 -10.55
C ASN A 36 -6.76 -6.52 -9.63
N ARG A 37 -7.35 -7.71 -9.68
CA ARG A 37 -6.80 -8.90 -9.00
C ARG A 37 -5.43 -9.22 -9.62
N ILE A 38 -4.47 -9.68 -8.82
CA ILE A 38 -3.18 -10.14 -9.34
C ILE A 38 -3.36 -11.40 -10.21
N ALA A 39 -2.53 -11.54 -11.22
CA ALA A 39 -2.43 -12.71 -12.08
C ALA A 39 -1.26 -13.62 -11.64
N ALA A 40 -1.21 -14.84 -12.18
CA ALA A 40 -0.18 -15.81 -11.83
C ALA A 40 1.23 -15.42 -12.35
N ASP A 41 1.29 -14.56 -13.36
CA ASP A 41 2.50 -14.05 -14.00
C ASP A 41 2.93 -12.66 -13.49
N ASP A 42 2.19 -12.08 -12.54
CA ASP A 42 2.61 -10.84 -11.88
C ASP A 42 3.92 -11.07 -11.12
N ASN A 43 4.83 -10.11 -11.20
CA ASN A 43 6.12 -10.21 -10.54
C ASN A 43 5.97 -10.00 -9.02
N PRO A 44 6.24 -11.02 -8.17
CA PRO A 44 6.02 -10.92 -6.73
C PRO A 44 6.90 -9.86 -6.06
N MET A 45 8.10 -9.60 -6.59
CA MET A 45 9.00 -8.58 -6.04
C MET A 45 8.47 -7.15 -6.28
N LYS A 46 7.83 -6.91 -7.43
CA LYS A 46 7.19 -5.61 -7.70
C LYS A 46 5.97 -5.39 -6.79
N LEU A 47 5.16 -6.43 -6.56
CA LEU A 47 4.04 -6.38 -5.61
C LEU A 47 4.54 -6.10 -4.18
N MET A 48 5.58 -6.80 -3.75
CA MET A 48 6.20 -6.59 -2.44
C MET A 48 6.76 -5.17 -2.31
N SER A 49 7.40 -4.64 -3.35
CA SER A 49 7.94 -3.27 -3.31
C SER A 49 6.86 -2.20 -3.07
N LEU A 50 5.65 -2.39 -3.61
CA LEU A 50 4.51 -1.50 -3.34
C LEU A 50 4.03 -1.65 -1.89
N ALA A 51 3.95 -2.88 -1.39
CA ALA A 51 3.54 -3.16 -0.01
C ALA A 51 4.52 -2.60 1.04
N MET A 52 5.82 -2.71 0.75
CA MET A 52 6.89 -2.32 1.65
C MET A 52 7.15 -0.82 1.68
N LYS A 53 6.74 -0.07 0.65
CA LYS A 53 6.98 1.38 0.55
C LYS A 53 6.64 2.16 1.83
N PRO A 54 5.45 2.02 2.45
CA PRO A 54 5.16 2.70 3.72
C PRO A 54 5.97 2.20 4.92
N VAL A 55 6.47 0.96 4.89
CA VAL A 55 7.28 0.38 5.97
C VAL A 55 8.71 0.92 5.92
N VAL A 56 9.28 1.06 4.72
CA VAL A 56 10.66 1.54 4.53
C VAL A 56 10.76 3.07 4.48
N LEU A 57 9.66 3.76 4.20
CA LEU A 57 9.56 5.23 4.20
C LEU A 57 8.36 5.69 5.04
N PRO A 58 8.36 5.41 6.35
CA PRO A 58 7.26 5.82 7.22
C PRO A 58 7.22 7.34 7.36
N PRO A 59 6.04 7.94 7.57
CA PRO A 59 5.91 9.38 7.79
C PRO A 59 6.32 9.82 9.20
N PHE A 60 6.94 8.93 9.97
CA PHE A 60 7.37 9.14 11.35
C PHE A 60 8.71 8.42 11.61
N PRO A 61 9.52 8.90 12.56
CA PRO A 61 10.76 8.24 12.96
C PRO A 61 10.48 6.88 13.61
N LEU A 62 11.05 5.81 13.06
CA LEU A 62 10.86 4.44 13.58
C LEU A 62 11.45 4.27 14.97
N GLU A 63 12.55 4.96 15.25
CA GLU A 63 13.22 4.97 16.55
C GLU A 63 12.37 5.54 17.69
N LYS A 64 11.24 6.20 17.39
CA LYS A 64 10.33 6.79 18.38
C LYS A 64 8.98 6.09 18.47
N VAL A 65 8.78 4.95 17.80
CA VAL A 65 7.47 4.27 17.77
C VAL A 65 6.97 3.90 19.17
N GLU A 66 7.85 3.46 20.06
CA GLU A 66 7.50 3.15 21.46
C GLU A 66 7.03 4.38 22.24
N GLU A 67 7.75 5.50 22.11
CA GLU A 67 7.39 6.77 22.74
C GLU A 67 6.05 7.28 22.22
N MET A 68 5.87 7.27 20.89
CA MET A 68 4.61 7.67 20.25
C MET A 68 3.43 6.81 20.74
N THR A 69 3.61 5.48 20.85
CA THR A 69 2.55 4.57 21.33
C THR A 69 2.17 4.87 22.77
N ARG A 70 3.16 5.13 23.63
CA ARG A 70 2.95 5.51 25.03
C ARG A 70 2.19 6.83 25.16
N LEU A 71 2.54 7.84 24.37
CA LEU A 71 1.88 9.15 24.36
C LEU A 71 0.43 9.09 23.87
N MET A 72 0.09 8.12 23.02
CA MET A 72 -1.29 7.88 22.54
C MET A 72 -2.18 7.16 23.57
N GLY A 73 -1.68 6.93 24.81
CA GLY A 73 -2.42 6.22 25.85
C GLY A 73 -2.54 4.71 25.61
N GLY A 74 -1.79 4.17 24.65
CA GLY A 74 -1.73 2.74 24.38
C GLY A 74 -0.69 2.07 25.27
N GLU A 75 -1.07 0.96 25.91
CA GLU A 75 -0.18 0.03 26.60
C GLU A 75 0.75 -0.67 25.58
N GLY A 76 1.61 0.10 24.91
CA GLY A 76 2.48 -0.33 23.82
C GLY A 76 3.58 -1.27 24.29
N ALA A 77 3.23 -2.54 24.51
CA ALA A 77 4.17 -3.64 24.55
C ALA A 77 4.00 -4.44 23.25
N LEU A 78 4.89 -4.22 22.27
CA LEU A 78 5.18 -5.28 21.32
C LEU A 78 5.88 -6.40 22.12
N LYS A 79 5.16 -7.49 22.37
CA LYS A 79 5.75 -8.75 22.84
C LYS A 79 6.12 -9.60 21.63
#